data_AF-A0A7V9JGX0-F1
#
_entry.id   AF-A0A7V9JGX0-F1
#
_cell.length_a   1.000
_cell.length_b   1.000
_cell.length_c   1.000
_cell.angle_alpha   90.00
_cell.angle_beta   90.00
_cell.angle_gamma   90.00
#
_symmetry.space_group_name_H-M   'P 1'
#
loop_
_entity.id
_entity.type
_entity.pdbx_description
1 polymer ?
#
loop_
_entity_poly.entity_id
_entity_poly.type
_entity_poly.pdbx_seq_one_letter_code
_entity_poly.pdbx_strand_id
1 'polypeptide(L)'
;AGTARLRAHWGQQRDGGNQPRAAALARRTHRGDVVRADDPTDRRAAIPGTAVAWRALDHYLGAPPTDWVGIMTTYVRSREAEALEVERRATGGRRRDTRPSLPLASYAGRYTDRMYGDVTIAPENERLVLRFSRSPALTGELEHWQYDTFVARWRQRNIPDAYVTFALEPGGSIETMKMAAVSPLADFSYDFQDLLFEPAAPRR
;
A
#
# COMPACT_ATOMS: atom_id res chain seq x y z
N ALA A 1 -35.40 -33.64 -49.36
CA ALA A 1 -35.49 -32.35 -50.11
C ALA A 1 -34.87 -31.29 -49.21
N GLY A 2 -33.61 -30.86 -49.40
CA GLY A 2 -33.13 -30.01 -50.50
C GLY A 2 -33.13 -28.55 -50.02
N THR A 3 -31.99 -28.01 -49.54
CA THR A 3 -31.23 -26.85 -50.13
C THR A 3 -32.05 -25.56 -50.33
N ALA A 4 -31.61 -24.34 -49.97
CA ALA A 4 -30.33 -23.73 -50.27
C ALA A 4 -30.10 -22.39 -49.51
N ARG A 5 -28.83 -22.00 -49.44
CA ARG A 5 -28.26 -20.70 -49.02
C ARG A 5 -28.37 -19.64 -50.14
N LEU A 6 -28.27 -18.36 -49.77
CA LEU A 6 -27.69 -17.24 -50.57
C LEU A 6 -27.43 -16.10 -49.56
N ARG A 7 -26.20 -15.76 -49.14
CA ARG A 7 -25.04 -15.09 -49.81
C ARG A 7 -25.42 -13.79 -50.54
N ALA A 8 -25.06 -12.66 -49.93
CA ALA A 8 -24.93 -11.36 -50.59
C ALA A 8 -23.44 -11.06 -50.86
N HIS A 9 -23.23 -10.32 -51.94
CA HIS A 9 -22.11 -10.35 -52.87
C HIS A 9 -21.23 -9.11 -52.71
N TRP A 10 -19.91 -9.27 -52.83
CA TRP A 10 -18.94 -8.22 -53.12
C TRP A 10 -19.04 -7.71 -54.57
N GLY A 11 -18.79 -6.42 -54.80
CA GLY A 11 -18.37 -5.83 -56.09
C GLY A 11 -17.51 -4.57 -55.83
N GLN A 12 -16.22 -4.57 -56.21
CA GLN A 12 -15.59 -3.95 -57.40
C GLN A 12 -15.46 -2.41 -57.29
N GLN A 13 -14.38 -1.70 -57.67
CA GLN A 13 -13.15 -1.92 -58.47
C GLN A 13 -12.26 -0.65 -58.29
N ARG A 14 -10.91 -0.74 -58.18
CA ARG A 14 -9.84 -0.34 -59.16
C ARG A 14 -9.77 1.17 -59.54
N ASP A 15 -8.65 1.87 -59.72
CA ASP A 15 -7.27 1.56 -60.12
C ASP A 15 -6.30 2.77 -59.88
N GLY A 16 -4.99 2.51 -59.97
CA GLY A 16 -3.92 3.48 -60.33
C GLY A 16 -3.07 3.96 -59.15
N GLY A 17 -1.77 3.65 -58.98
CA GLY A 17 -0.71 3.37 -59.94
C GLY A 17 0.30 4.53 -59.91
N ASN A 18 1.51 4.27 -59.37
CA ASN A 18 2.83 4.86 -59.73
C ASN A 18 3.72 5.23 -58.51
N GLN A 19 4.86 4.55 -58.36
CA GLN A 19 6.08 5.02 -57.69
C GLN A 19 7.17 5.12 -58.77
N PRO A 20 8.13 6.08 -58.68
CA PRO A 20 9.43 5.69 -58.12
C PRO A 20 10.21 6.77 -57.34
N ARG A 21 11.09 6.23 -56.49
CA ARG A 21 12.27 6.75 -55.76
C ARG A 21 12.87 8.12 -56.14
N ALA A 22 13.17 8.92 -55.11
CA ALA A 22 14.35 9.80 -55.06
C ALA A 22 14.91 9.86 -53.63
N ALA A 23 16.23 9.69 -53.52
CA ALA A 23 17.00 9.81 -52.29
C ALA A 23 17.18 11.27 -51.88
N ALA A 24 17.12 11.56 -50.58
CA ALA A 24 17.75 12.75 -50.00
C ALA A 24 18.09 12.50 -48.52
N LEU A 25 19.40 12.54 -48.22
CA LEU A 25 19.97 12.66 -46.88
C LEU A 25 19.40 13.89 -46.16
N ALA A 26 18.86 13.74 -44.95
CA ALA A 26 18.84 14.82 -43.95
C ALA A 26 18.55 14.34 -42.51
N ARG A 27 19.63 14.29 -41.73
CA ARG A 27 19.75 14.77 -40.34
C ARG A 27 18.74 14.27 -39.30
N ARG A 28 19.25 13.33 -38.50
CA ARG A 28 18.84 13.01 -37.12
C ARG A 28 18.62 14.31 -36.31
N THR A 29 17.38 14.54 -35.88
CA THR A 29 17.09 15.53 -34.84
C THR A 29 16.11 14.91 -33.86
N HIS A 30 16.49 14.91 -32.58
CA HIS A 30 15.75 14.34 -31.46
C HIS A 30 14.29 14.83 -31.43
N ARG A 31 13.34 13.90 -31.53
CA ARG A 31 11.93 14.16 -31.25
C ARG A 31 11.69 13.75 -29.80
N GLY A 32 11.38 14.73 -28.96
CA GLY A 32 10.99 14.50 -27.58
C GLY A 32 9.75 13.62 -27.51
N ASP A 33 9.84 12.56 -26.72
CA ASP A 33 8.72 11.71 -26.41
C ASP A 33 7.71 12.52 -25.58
N VAL A 34 6.56 12.79 -26.17
CA VAL A 34 5.38 13.28 -25.46
C VAL A 34 4.86 12.10 -24.64
N VAL A 35 5.17 12.09 -23.35
CA VAL A 35 4.74 11.04 -22.42
C VAL A 35 3.25 11.21 -22.11
N ARG A 36 2.47 10.20 -22.48
CA ARG A 36 1.08 10.02 -22.01
C ARG A 36 1.11 9.59 -20.54
N ALA A 37 0.43 10.33 -19.68
CA ALA A 37 0.50 10.22 -18.22
C ALA A 37 -0.49 9.20 -17.59
N ASP A 38 -0.92 8.17 -18.33
CA ASP A 38 -2.08 7.35 -17.94
C ASP A 38 -1.75 5.87 -17.58
N ASP A 39 -0.52 5.54 -17.21
CA ASP A 39 -0.17 4.19 -16.69
C ASP A 39 -0.06 4.19 -15.14
N PRO A 40 -0.99 3.54 -14.41
CA PRO A 40 -0.98 3.49 -12.94
C PRO A 40 0.17 2.65 -12.36
N THR A 41 0.95 1.97 -13.20
CA THR A 41 2.12 1.16 -12.83
C THR A 41 3.45 1.87 -13.02
N ASP A 42 3.49 3.01 -13.72
CA ASP A 42 4.71 3.79 -13.95
C ASP A 42 5.05 4.67 -12.72
N ARG A 43 5.48 4.04 -11.63
CA ARG A 43 6.14 4.74 -10.51
C ARG A 43 7.56 5.12 -10.94
N ARG A 44 7.71 6.04 -11.90
CA ARG A 44 8.99 6.71 -12.09
C ARG A 44 9.35 7.35 -10.76
N ALA A 45 10.55 7.04 -10.27
CA ALA A 45 11.06 7.53 -9.00
C ALA A 45 10.76 9.02 -8.88
N ALA A 46 9.75 9.36 -8.07
CA ALA A 46 9.46 10.74 -7.74
C ALA A 46 10.77 11.32 -7.23
N ILE A 47 11.25 12.42 -7.81
CA ILE A 47 12.44 13.09 -7.29
C ILE A 47 12.14 13.38 -5.83
N PRO A 48 12.93 12.84 -4.87
CA PRO A 48 12.66 13.08 -3.47
C PRO A 48 12.65 14.59 -3.24
N GLY A 49 11.51 15.15 -2.78
CA GLY A 49 11.39 16.60 -2.59
C GLY A 49 12.48 17.16 -1.66
N THR A 50 12.97 16.32 -0.77
CA THR A 50 14.14 16.57 0.08
C THR A 50 15.41 16.83 -0.71
N ALA A 51 15.66 16.14 -1.84
CA ALA A 51 16.85 16.35 -2.66
C ALA A 51 16.90 17.76 -3.26
N VAL A 52 15.74 18.33 -3.62
CA VAL A 52 15.64 19.72 -4.08
C VAL A 52 15.95 20.69 -2.93
N ALA A 53 15.41 20.43 -1.74
CA ALA A 53 15.66 21.25 -0.55
C ALA A 53 17.16 21.24 -0.16
N TRP A 54 17.81 20.08 -0.15
CA TRP A 54 19.24 19.95 0.13
C TRP A 54 20.11 20.63 -0.92
N ARG A 55 19.75 20.53 -2.20
CA ARG A 55 20.46 21.25 -3.27
C ARG A 55 20.33 22.77 -3.12
N ALA A 56 19.15 23.26 -2.71
CA ALA A 56 18.96 24.68 -2.41
C ALA A 56 19.79 25.13 -1.21
N LEU A 57 19.89 24.29 -0.18
CA LEU A 57 20.71 24.55 1.01
C LEU A 57 22.20 24.61 0.68
N ASP A 58 22.73 23.67 -0.12
CA ASP A 58 24.12 23.70 -0.58
C ASP A 58 24.43 25.00 -1.31
N HIS A 59 23.53 25.42 -2.21
CA HIS A 59 23.68 26.67 -2.94
C HIS A 59 23.70 27.88 -2.02
N TYR A 60 22.78 27.93 -1.04
CA TYR A 60 22.72 29.01 -0.07
C TYR A 60 23.98 29.10 0.82
N LEU A 61 24.55 27.95 1.20
CA LEU A 61 25.74 27.87 2.05
C LEU A 61 27.06 27.99 1.27
N GLY A 62 27.02 28.10 -0.06
CA GLY A 62 28.23 28.07 -0.89
C GLY A 62 28.98 26.74 -0.85
N ALA A 63 28.28 25.66 -0.52
CA ALA A 63 28.86 24.32 -0.44
C ALA A 63 29.18 23.77 -1.85
N PRO A 64 30.13 22.83 -1.97
CA PRO A 64 30.36 22.11 -3.22
C PRO A 64 29.09 21.39 -3.72
N PRO A 65 28.89 21.27 -5.04
CA PRO A 65 27.71 20.62 -5.59
C PRO A 65 27.69 19.12 -5.24
N THR A 66 26.63 18.68 -4.57
CA THR A 66 26.38 17.28 -4.20
C THR A 66 25.24 16.69 -5.05
N ASP A 67 25.39 15.43 -5.50
CA ASP A 67 24.30 14.71 -6.18
C ASP A 67 23.26 14.17 -5.18
N TRP A 68 22.48 15.08 -4.60
CA TRP A 68 21.41 14.73 -3.67
C TRP A 68 20.33 13.84 -4.31
N VAL A 69 20.11 13.93 -5.62
CA VAL A 69 19.12 13.10 -6.30
C VAL A 69 19.59 11.65 -6.32
N GLY A 70 20.85 11.40 -6.71
CA GLY A 70 21.44 10.06 -6.71
C GLY A 70 21.51 9.45 -5.30
N ILE A 71 21.95 10.23 -4.31
CA ILE A 71 22.05 9.80 -2.90
C ILE A 71 20.67 9.41 -2.37
N MET A 72 19.67 10.30 -2.48
CA MET A 72 18.34 10.05 -1.94
C MET A 72 17.62 8.92 -2.70
N THR A 73 17.81 8.81 -4.01
CA THR A 73 17.24 7.70 -4.79
C THR A 73 17.81 6.36 -4.34
N THR A 74 19.13 6.29 -4.11
CA THR A 74 19.79 5.07 -3.60
C THR A 74 19.27 4.72 -2.21
N TYR A 75 19.16 5.71 -1.32
CA TYR A 75 18.64 5.54 0.02
C TYR A 75 17.19 5.02 0.04
N VAL A 76 16.29 5.62 -0.74
CA VAL A 76 14.88 5.17 -0.83
C VAL A 76 14.83 3.73 -1.34
N ARG A 77 15.57 3.40 -2.42
CA ARG A 77 15.59 2.04 -2.97
C ARG A 77 16.14 1.01 -1.99
N SER A 78 17.18 1.35 -1.22
CA SER A 78 17.72 0.41 -0.23
C SER A 78 16.71 0.13 0.89
N ARG A 79 15.97 1.15 1.34
CA ARG A 79 14.92 1.00 2.37
C ARG A 79 13.74 0.20 1.84
N GLU A 80 13.31 0.44 0.61
CA GLU A 80 12.25 -0.36 -0.04
C GLU A 80 12.66 -1.83 -0.18
N ALA A 81 13.90 -2.11 -0.59
CA ALA A 81 14.40 -3.47 -0.72
C ALA A 81 14.48 -4.19 0.64
N GLU A 82 14.95 -3.51 1.68
CA GLU A 82 14.97 -4.02 3.06
C GLU A 82 13.55 -4.36 3.54
N ALA A 83 12.59 -3.45 3.30
CA ALA A 83 11.20 -3.63 3.69
C ALA A 83 10.54 -4.82 2.99
N LEU A 84 10.73 -4.94 1.68
CA LEU A 84 10.22 -6.07 0.91
C LEU A 84 10.76 -7.39 1.45
N GLU A 85 12.03 -7.43 1.84
CA GLU A 85 12.65 -8.61 2.40
C GLU A 85 12.07 -8.98 3.78
N VAL A 86 11.85 -8.00 4.66
CA VAL A 86 11.19 -8.21 5.96
C VAL A 86 9.77 -8.73 5.76
N GLU A 87 8.99 -8.11 4.89
CA GLU A 87 7.61 -8.54 4.57
C GLU A 87 7.58 -9.93 3.96
N ARG A 88 8.54 -10.26 3.08
CA ARG A 88 8.70 -11.59 2.48
C ARG A 88 8.99 -12.63 3.54
N ARG A 89 9.89 -12.36 4.49
CA ARG A 89 10.19 -13.27 5.61
C ARG A 89 8.96 -13.45 6.51
N ALA A 90 8.27 -12.37 6.86
CA ALA A 90 7.04 -12.43 7.66
C ALA A 90 5.96 -13.28 6.97
N THR A 91 5.79 -13.09 5.66
CA THR A 91 4.83 -13.87 4.87
C THR A 91 5.25 -15.33 4.69
N GLY A 92 6.55 -15.59 4.52
CA GLY A 92 7.10 -16.95 4.39
C GLY A 92 7.01 -17.76 5.69
N GLY A 93 7.10 -17.10 6.84
CA GLY A 93 6.89 -17.72 8.16
C GLY A 93 5.42 -17.84 8.59
N ARG A 94 4.48 -17.28 7.82
CA ARG A 94 3.05 -17.26 8.18
C ARG A 94 2.43 -18.65 8.13
N ARG A 95 1.66 -19.00 9.17
CA ARG A 95 0.76 -20.16 9.16
C ARG A 95 -0.64 -19.77 8.68
N ARG A 96 -0.91 -20.00 7.39
CA ARG A 96 -2.16 -19.59 6.73
C ARG A 96 -3.40 -20.36 7.18
N ASP A 97 -3.26 -21.63 7.52
CA ASP A 97 -4.38 -22.51 7.88
C ASP A 97 -4.75 -22.44 9.37
N THR A 98 -4.53 -21.28 9.99
CA THR A 98 -4.90 -21.03 11.38
C THR A 98 -6.25 -20.32 11.42
N ARG A 99 -6.84 -20.25 12.62
CA ARG A 99 -8.09 -19.53 12.88
C ARG A 99 -7.90 -18.68 14.14
N PRO A 100 -8.66 -17.59 14.30
CA PRO A 100 -8.76 -16.91 15.59
C PRO A 100 -9.24 -17.90 16.66
N SER A 101 -8.75 -17.75 17.88
CA SER A 101 -9.13 -18.62 18.99
C SER A 101 -10.59 -18.39 19.42
N LEU A 102 -11.13 -17.20 19.16
CA LEU A 102 -12.51 -16.83 19.48
C LEU A 102 -13.35 -16.61 18.20
N PRO A 103 -14.69 -16.69 18.29
CA PRO A 103 -15.56 -16.14 17.25
C PRO A 103 -15.24 -14.65 17.00
N LEU A 104 -15.33 -14.17 15.75
CA LEU A 104 -14.99 -12.77 15.42
C LEU A 104 -15.73 -11.75 16.30
N ALA A 105 -17.01 -11.99 16.57
CA ALA A 105 -17.83 -11.11 17.42
C ALA A 105 -17.27 -10.96 18.85
N SER A 106 -16.49 -11.92 19.36
CA SER A 106 -15.89 -11.88 20.69
C SER A 106 -14.69 -10.93 20.79
N TYR A 107 -14.12 -10.49 19.67
CA TYR A 107 -13.11 -9.42 19.64
C TYR A 107 -13.74 -8.02 19.53
N ALA A 108 -15.07 -7.93 19.40
CA ALA A 108 -15.76 -6.65 19.39
C ALA A 108 -15.84 -6.09 20.80
N GLY A 109 -15.56 -4.80 20.94
CA GLY A 109 -15.50 -4.14 22.24
C GLY A 109 -14.79 -2.81 22.18
N ARG A 110 -14.75 -2.16 23.34
CA ARG A 110 -13.95 -0.95 23.56
C ARG A 110 -12.69 -1.35 24.29
N TYR A 111 -11.56 -0.84 23.84
CA TYR A 111 -10.27 -1.03 24.48
C TYR A 111 -9.65 0.33 24.78
N THR A 112 -8.84 0.40 25.83
CA THR A 112 -8.21 1.64 26.27
C THR A 112 -6.72 1.41 26.42
N ASP A 113 -5.94 2.27 25.77
CA ASP A 113 -4.51 2.42 26.06
C ASP A 113 -4.32 3.63 26.97
N ARG A 114 -3.39 3.53 27.93
CA ARG A 114 -3.19 4.54 28.97
C ARG A 114 -2.70 5.88 28.41
N MET A 115 -1.90 5.87 27.34
CA MET A 115 -1.31 7.07 26.75
C MET A 115 -2.17 7.58 25.59
N TYR A 116 -2.54 6.68 24.69
CA TYR A 116 -3.24 7.00 23.46
C TYR A 116 -4.74 7.23 23.68
N GLY A 117 -5.40 6.42 24.52
CA GLY A 117 -6.83 6.49 24.81
C GLY A 117 -7.66 5.37 24.16
N ASP A 118 -8.96 5.64 23.97
CA ASP A 118 -9.94 4.62 23.60
C ASP A 118 -9.93 4.28 22.10
N VAL A 119 -10.04 2.99 21.82
CA VAL A 119 -10.35 2.42 20.50
C VAL A 119 -11.58 1.54 20.58
N THR A 120 -12.28 1.38 19.46
CA THR A 120 -13.45 0.48 19.37
C THR A 120 -13.26 -0.48 18.22
N ILE A 121 -13.56 -1.75 18.46
CA ILE A 121 -13.71 -2.78 17.44
C ILE A 121 -15.19 -3.13 17.37
N ALA A 122 -15.79 -3.03 16.18
CA ALA A 122 -17.18 -3.35 15.96
C ALA A 122 -17.36 -4.23 14.71
N PRO A 123 -18.35 -5.14 14.69
CA PRO A 123 -18.70 -5.87 13.50
C PRO A 123 -19.42 -4.95 12.50
N GLU A 124 -18.96 -4.92 11.25
CA GLU A 124 -19.60 -4.24 10.12
C GLU A 124 -19.48 -5.15 8.89
N ASN A 125 -20.60 -5.49 8.26
CA ASN A 125 -20.63 -6.30 7.03
C ASN A 125 -19.77 -7.58 7.11
N GLU A 126 -19.97 -8.37 8.18
CA GLU A 126 -19.23 -9.63 8.46
C GLU A 126 -17.73 -9.47 8.74
N ARG A 127 -17.25 -8.22 8.87
CA ARG A 127 -15.85 -7.90 9.20
C ARG A 127 -15.77 -7.19 10.54
N LEU A 128 -14.61 -7.23 11.17
CA LEU A 128 -14.32 -6.38 12.31
C LEU A 128 -13.67 -5.10 11.82
N VAL A 129 -14.08 -3.96 12.39
CA VAL A 129 -13.51 -2.68 12.02
C VAL A 129 -13.05 -1.94 13.27
N LEU A 130 -11.76 -1.61 13.29
CA LEU A 130 -11.07 -0.90 14.35
C LEU A 130 -11.16 0.61 14.11
N ARG A 131 -11.46 1.38 15.16
CA ARG A 131 -11.55 2.84 15.15
C ARG A 131 -10.80 3.42 16.32
N PHE A 132 -9.94 4.39 16.03
CA PHE A 132 -9.26 5.17 17.04
C PHE A 132 -10.06 6.43 17.35
N SER A 133 -10.49 6.60 18.60
CA SER A 133 -11.38 7.71 18.97
C SER A 133 -10.73 9.08 18.81
N ARG A 134 -9.39 9.15 18.95
CA ARG A 134 -8.61 10.39 18.84
C ARG A 134 -7.96 10.61 17.46
N SER A 135 -7.94 9.58 16.60
CA SER A 135 -7.45 9.67 15.23
C SER A 135 -8.44 9.00 14.26
N PRO A 136 -9.49 9.71 13.81
CA PRO A 136 -10.50 9.14 12.92
C PRO A 136 -9.94 8.57 11.60
N ALA A 137 -8.78 9.07 11.16
CA ALA A 137 -8.02 8.54 10.03
C ALA A 137 -7.59 7.08 10.20
N LEU A 138 -7.31 6.66 11.44
CA LEU A 138 -7.02 5.28 11.84
C LEU A 138 -8.34 4.51 12.03
N THR A 139 -9.06 4.39 10.92
CA THR A 139 -10.21 3.50 10.80
C THR A 139 -9.87 2.44 9.77
N GLY A 140 -9.90 1.17 10.17
CA GLY A 140 -9.44 0.07 9.33
C GLY A 140 -10.16 -1.25 9.58
N GLU A 141 -10.27 -2.06 8.54
CA GLU A 141 -10.81 -3.42 8.62
C GLU A 141 -9.75 -4.36 9.17
N LEU A 142 -10.15 -5.29 10.04
CA LEU A 142 -9.26 -6.33 10.56
C LEU A 142 -9.37 -7.58 9.69
N GLU A 143 -8.32 -7.89 8.96
CA GLU A 143 -8.18 -9.10 8.17
C GLU A 143 -7.42 -10.16 8.97
N HIS A 144 -7.93 -11.39 9.05
CA HIS A 144 -7.23 -12.44 9.79
C HIS A 144 -5.85 -12.74 9.17
N TRP A 145 -4.81 -12.71 10.00
CA TRP A 145 -3.45 -13.03 9.59
C TRP A 145 -3.09 -14.45 10.01
N GLN A 146 -2.96 -14.69 11.31
CA GLN A 146 -2.73 -16.03 11.85
C GLN A 146 -3.02 -16.05 13.34
N TYR A 147 -3.49 -17.18 13.87
CA TYR A 147 -3.85 -17.30 15.29
C TYR A 147 -4.73 -16.12 15.73
N ASP A 148 -4.42 -15.49 16.86
CA ASP A 148 -5.07 -14.29 17.39
C ASP A 148 -4.47 -12.97 16.87
N THR A 149 -3.84 -13.01 15.69
CA THR A 149 -3.30 -11.84 14.99
C THR A 149 -4.12 -11.52 13.73
N PHE A 150 -4.41 -10.24 13.57
CA PHE A 150 -5.06 -9.63 12.42
C PHE A 150 -4.14 -8.58 11.80
N VAL A 151 -4.43 -8.16 10.57
CA VAL A 151 -3.87 -6.96 9.95
C VAL A 151 -4.97 -5.92 9.86
N ALA A 152 -4.73 -4.75 10.43
CA ALA A 152 -5.55 -3.56 10.24
C ALA A 152 -5.25 -2.95 8.87
N ARG A 153 -6.19 -3.09 7.95
CA ARG A 153 -6.19 -2.44 6.63
C ARG A 153 -6.90 -1.10 6.73
N TRP A 154 -6.12 -0.03 6.77
CA TRP A 154 -6.65 1.31 6.96
C TRP A 154 -7.42 1.79 5.73
N ARG A 155 -8.54 2.48 5.95
CA ARG A 155 -9.32 3.11 4.86
C ARG A 155 -8.49 4.15 4.11
N GLN A 156 -7.65 4.89 4.82
CA GLN A 156 -6.67 5.79 4.23
C GLN A 156 -5.42 5.01 3.79
N ARG A 157 -5.10 5.03 2.50
CA ARG A 157 -4.06 4.17 1.90
C ARG A 157 -2.63 4.64 2.13
N ASN A 158 -2.44 5.85 2.63
CA ASN A 158 -1.15 6.41 3.00
C ASN A 158 -0.72 6.02 4.43
N ILE A 159 -1.57 5.32 5.17
CA ILE A 159 -1.26 4.82 6.51
C ILE A 159 -0.67 3.41 6.37
N PRO A 160 0.48 3.12 6.98
CA PRO A 160 1.07 1.80 6.95
C PRO A 160 0.20 0.81 7.73
N ASP A 161 -0.06 -0.35 7.14
CA ASP A 161 -0.83 -1.41 7.79
C ASP A 161 -0.14 -1.88 9.08
N ALA A 162 -0.93 -2.32 10.04
CA ALA A 162 -0.46 -2.77 11.35
C ALA A 162 -0.99 -4.16 11.68
N TYR A 163 -0.14 -5.00 12.26
CA TYR A 163 -0.59 -6.17 12.99
C TYR A 163 -1.35 -5.74 14.25
N VAL A 164 -2.42 -6.45 14.55
CA VAL A 164 -3.21 -6.34 15.78
C VAL A 164 -3.23 -7.73 16.40
N THR A 165 -2.59 -7.90 17.54
CA THR A 165 -2.46 -9.21 18.21
C THR A 165 -3.15 -9.18 19.56
N PHE A 166 -4.00 -10.16 19.80
CA PHE A 166 -4.69 -10.34 21.07
C PHE A 166 -3.99 -11.39 21.94
N ALA A 167 -3.91 -11.11 23.24
CA ALA A 167 -3.60 -12.11 24.26
C ALA A 167 -4.88 -12.46 25.02
N LEU A 168 -5.05 -13.74 25.33
CA LEU A 168 -6.23 -14.25 26.03
C LEU A 168 -5.83 -14.76 27.41
N GLU A 169 -6.70 -14.52 28.39
CA GLU A 169 -6.67 -15.17 29.69
C GLU A 169 -6.97 -16.67 29.57
N PRO A 170 -6.62 -17.51 30.58
CA PRO A 170 -6.96 -18.93 30.59
C PRO A 170 -8.47 -19.22 30.43
N GLY A 171 -9.33 -18.27 30.84
CA GLY A 171 -10.78 -18.36 30.68
C GLY A 171 -11.30 -17.99 29.28
N GLY A 172 -10.43 -17.55 28.37
CA GLY A 172 -10.79 -17.15 27.00
C GLY A 172 -11.25 -15.69 26.86
N SER A 173 -11.27 -14.90 27.94
CA SER A 173 -11.46 -13.45 27.84
C SER A 173 -10.19 -12.79 27.30
N ILE A 174 -10.35 -11.69 26.56
CA ILE A 174 -9.21 -10.92 26.07
C ILE A 174 -8.53 -10.21 27.24
N GLU A 175 -7.22 -10.40 27.38
CA GLU A 175 -6.37 -9.72 28.35
C GLU A 175 -5.88 -8.39 27.78
N THR A 176 -5.23 -8.46 26.60
CA THR A 176 -4.62 -7.29 25.95
C THR A 176 -4.75 -7.36 24.43
N MET A 177 -4.66 -6.20 23.80
CA MET A 177 -4.49 -6.02 22.37
C MET A 177 -3.26 -5.13 22.12
N LYS A 178 -2.29 -5.65 21.38
CA LYS A 178 -1.06 -4.95 20.99
C LYS A 178 -1.01 -4.73 19.50
N MET A 179 -0.23 -3.74 19.08
CA MET A 179 -0.03 -3.44 17.67
C MET A 179 1.44 -3.42 17.28
N ALA A 180 1.71 -3.61 16.00
CA ALA A 180 3.05 -3.46 15.42
C ALA A 180 2.90 -3.16 13.93
N ALA A 181 3.78 -2.33 13.37
CA ALA A 181 3.78 -2.09 11.94
C ALA A 181 4.04 -3.39 11.15
N VAL A 182 3.33 -3.57 10.03
CA VAL A 182 3.62 -4.68 9.09
C VAL A 182 4.91 -4.41 8.33
N SER A 183 5.11 -3.16 7.93
CA SER A 183 6.25 -2.72 7.14
C SER A 183 7.23 -1.92 7.99
N PRO A 184 8.55 -2.13 7.87
CA PRO A 184 9.55 -1.31 8.54
C PRO A 184 9.68 0.10 7.93
N LEU A 185 8.93 0.39 6.85
CA LEU A 185 8.78 1.74 6.30
C LEU A 185 7.74 2.58 7.04
N ALA A 186 6.99 1.98 7.98
CA ALA A 186 6.08 2.74 8.82
C ALA A 186 6.85 3.85 9.54
N ASP A 187 6.32 5.06 9.47
CA ASP A 187 6.89 6.21 10.14
C ASP A 187 6.69 6.12 11.66
N PHE A 188 7.60 6.73 12.42
CA PHE A 188 7.55 6.75 13.89
C PHE A 188 6.29 7.45 14.39
N SER A 189 5.69 8.37 13.63
CA SER A 189 4.49 9.11 14.04
C SER A 189 3.27 8.25 14.38
N TYR A 190 3.27 6.96 14.02
CA TYR A 190 2.22 6.01 14.38
C TYR A 190 2.49 5.23 15.69
N ASP A 191 3.77 5.04 16.06
CA ASP A 191 4.23 4.33 17.27
C ASP A 191 3.42 3.06 17.66
N PHE A 192 3.01 2.26 16.66
CA PHE A 192 2.13 1.11 16.90
C PHE A 192 2.69 0.13 17.94
N GLN A 193 4.01 -0.03 17.98
CA GLN A 193 4.71 -0.92 18.89
C GLN A 193 4.57 -0.54 20.38
N ASP A 194 4.27 0.72 20.67
CA ASP A 194 4.15 1.23 22.04
C ASP A 194 2.71 1.20 22.55
N LEU A 195 1.76 0.81 21.70
CA LEU A 195 0.35 0.72 22.05
C LEU A 195 0.02 -0.59 22.77
N LEU A 196 -0.52 -0.45 23.98
CA LEU A 196 -1.02 -1.54 24.80
C LEU A 196 -2.44 -1.25 25.25
N PHE A 197 -3.39 -1.89 24.58
CA PHE A 197 -4.80 -1.72 24.89
C PHE A 197 -5.30 -2.85 25.80
N GLU A 198 -6.09 -2.47 26.81
CA GLU A 198 -6.82 -3.39 27.67
C GLU A 198 -8.34 -3.23 27.43
N PRO A 199 -9.16 -4.28 27.57
CA PRO A 199 -10.61 -4.14 27.50
C PRO A 199 -11.11 -3.07 28.48
N ALA A 200 -11.85 -2.10 27.98
CA ALA A 200 -12.37 -1.04 28.82
C ALA A 200 -13.45 -1.59 29.76
N ALA A 201 -13.46 -1.13 31.01
CA ALA A 201 -14.50 -1.52 31.97
C ALA A 201 -15.91 -1.27 31.39
N PRO A 202 -16.88 -2.16 31.64
CA PRO A 202 -18.25 -1.97 31.19
C PRO A 202 -18.78 -0.63 31.69
N ARG A 203 -19.43 0.13 30.79
CA ARG A 203 -20.10 1.38 31.17
C ARG A 203 -21.21 1.02 32.15
N ARG A 204 -21.10 1.54 33.39
CA ARG A 204 -22.14 1.46 34.42
C ARG A 204 -23.35 2.29 34.03
#